data_AF-A0A661M397-F1
#
_entry.id   AF-A0A661M397-F1
#
_cell.length_a   1.000
_cell.length_b   1.000
_cell.length_c   1.000
_cell.angle_alpha   90.00
_cell.angle_beta   90.00
_cell.angle_gamma   90.00
#
_symmetry.space_group_name_H-M   'P 1'
#
loop_
_entity.id
_entity.type
_entity.pdbx_description
1 polymer ?
#
loop_
_entity_poly.entity_id
_entity_poly.type
_entity_poly.pdbx_seq_one_letter_code
_entity_poly.pdbx_strand_id
1 'polypeptide(L)'
;MRFSKSNDVLGTTNRGNPAESSLCTLCRADCQGKCETWLSSLVGRKLLYPRDFGIVTAGANNTTHVGVSYNSLRIQGYAYGAHGLPNGLSNDPDDCIFPNVDLTTEFGQEVKTKARIPLMTGALGSTFV
;
A
#
# COMPACT_ATOMS: atom_id res chain seq x y z
N MET A 1 -8.12 -19.61 6.45
CA MET A 1 -7.95 -18.44 7.33
C MET A 1 -9.19 -17.57 7.18
N ARG A 2 -10.02 -17.41 8.22
CA ARG A 2 -11.18 -16.49 8.16
C ARG A 2 -10.69 -15.09 8.50
N PHE A 3 -10.84 -14.13 7.58
CA PHE A 3 -10.43 -12.76 7.80
C PHE A 3 -11.44 -12.05 8.69
N SER A 4 -11.08 -11.75 9.94
CA SER A 4 -11.79 -10.71 10.68
C SER A 4 -11.38 -9.36 10.08
N LYS A 5 -12.32 -8.67 9.43
CA LYS A 5 -12.08 -7.36 8.80
C LYS A 5 -12.90 -6.27 9.51
N SER A 6 -12.53 -5.94 10.75
CA SER A 6 -12.85 -4.63 11.34
C SER A 6 -11.87 -3.58 10.82
N ASN A 7 -12.32 -2.36 10.58
CA ASN A 7 -11.46 -1.26 10.16
C ASN A 7 -11.67 -0.07 11.12
N ASP A 8 -10.74 0.06 12.06
CA ASP A 8 -10.70 1.11 13.07
C ASP A 8 -10.47 2.49 12.46
N VAL A 9 -9.62 2.58 11.43
CA VAL A 9 -9.34 3.82 10.67
C VAL A 9 -10.63 4.42 10.10
N LEU A 10 -11.53 3.58 9.58
CA LEU A 10 -12.82 3.99 9.01
C LEU A 10 -13.99 3.94 10.00
N GLY A 11 -13.80 3.32 11.17
CA GLY A 11 -14.85 3.13 12.18
C GLY A 11 -15.92 2.12 11.80
N THR A 12 -15.63 1.24 10.84
CA THR A 12 -16.53 0.18 10.39
C THR A 12 -16.27 -1.08 11.21
N THR A 13 -17.35 -1.69 11.70
CA THR A 13 -17.25 -2.78 12.68
C THR A 13 -17.99 -4.04 12.27
N ASN A 14 -18.93 -3.97 11.33
CA ASN A 14 -19.81 -5.08 11.01
C ASN A 14 -19.46 -5.72 9.65
N ARG A 15 -19.12 -7.00 9.67
CA ARG A 15 -19.04 -7.85 8.47
C ARG A 15 -19.50 -9.27 8.80
N GLY A 16 -20.44 -9.79 8.02
CA GLY A 16 -20.93 -11.16 8.16
C GLY A 16 -19.91 -12.19 7.66
N ASN A 17 -19.86 -12.41 6.34
CA ASN A 17 -18.86 -13.28 5.71
C ASN A 17 -18.05 -12.48 4.68
N PRO A 18 -16.92 -11.86 5.06
CA PRO A 18 -16.16 -10.99 4.17
C PRO A 18 -15.40 -11.77 3.09
N ALA A 19 -15.44 -11.26 1.87
CA ALA A 19 -14.62 -11.68 0.73
C ALA A 19 -13.35 -10.81 0.61
N GLU A 20 -12.46 -11.16 -0.32
CA GLU A 20 -11.20 -10.43 -0.55
C GLU A 20 -11.41 -8.94 -0.84
N SER A 21 -12.45 -8.61 -1.60
CA SER A 21 -12.87 -7.24 -1.93
C SER A 21 -13.27 -6.38 -0.72
N SER A 22 -13.27 -6.96 0.49
CA SER A 22 -13.75 -6.27 1.68
C SER A 22 -15.23 -5.90 1.54
N LEU A 23 -16.02 -6.83 0.99
CA LEU A 23 -17.49 -6.85 0.99
C LEU A 23 -17.96 -8.19 1.55
N CYS A 24 -19.18 -8.26 2.05
CA CYS A 24 -19.76 -9.56 2.42
C CYS A 24 -20.09 -10.34 1.13
N THR A 25 -19.93 -11.67 1.15
CA THR A 25 -20.36 -12.52 0.03
C THR A 25 -21.87 -12.46 -0.22
N LEU A 26 -22.66 -12.08 0.79
CA LEU A 26 -24.09 -11.84 0.73
C LEU A 26 -24.43 -10.56 1.50
N CYS A 27 -25.17 -9.65 0.86
CA CYS A 27 -25.74 -8.47 1.51
C CYS A 27 -27.23 -8.76 1.83
N ARG A 28 -27.63 -8.61 3.09
CA ARG A 28 -29.02 -8.81 3.53
C ARG A 28 -29.67 -7.49 3.91
N ALA A 29 -30.98 -7.38 3.67
CA ALA A 29 -31.76 -6.20 4.02
C ALA A 29 -31.89 -6.01 5.55
N ASP A 30 -31.84 -7.10 6.33
CA ASP A 30 -31.89 -7.11 7.80
C ASP A 30 -30.50 -7.01 8.45
N CYS A 31 -29.48 -6.61 7.68
CA CYS A 31 -28.13 -6.40 8.22
C CYS A 31 -28.12 -5.19 9.18
N GLN A 32 -27.45 -5.35 10.33
CA GLN A 32 -27.26 -4.25 11.31
C GLN A 32 -26.46 -3.05 10.75
N GLY A 33 -25.94 -3.13 9.53
CA GLY A 33 -25.25 -2.02 8.86
C GLY A 33 -23.87 -1.74 9.47
N LYS A 34 -23.34 -0.52 9.27
CA LYS A 34 -22.01 -0.08 9.74
C LYS A 34 -20.80 -0.81 9.12
N CYS A 35 -20.99 -1.45 7.96
CA CYS A 35 -19.91 -1.75 7.03
C CYS A 35 -19.62 -0.54 6.14
N GLU A 36 -18.56 -0.59 5.34
CA GLU A 36 -18.11 0.50 4.47
C GLU A 36 -19.16 0.84 3.42
N THR A 37 -19.81 -0.16 2.82
CA THR A 37 -20.88 0.06 1.84
C THR A 37 -22.12 0.69 2.47
N TRP A 38 -22.45 0.30 3.70
CA TRP A 38 -23.58 0.90 4.41
C TRP A 38 -23.26 2.34 4.82
N LEU A 39 -22.09 2.56 5.41
CA LEU A 39 -21.69 3.88 5.90
C LEU A 39 -21.45 4.86 4.74
N SER A 40 -20.97 4.38 3.58
CA SER A 40 -20.82 5.21 2.39
C SER A 40 -22.16 5.71 1.84
N SER A 41 -23.28 4.99 2.07
CA SER A 41 -24.61 5.50 1.71
C SER A 41 -25.01 6.74 2.53
N LEU A 42 -24.45 6.92 3.73
CA LEU A 42 -24.75 8.04 4.61
C LEU A 42 -23.74 9.18 4.47
N VAL A 43 -22.44 8.87 4.43
CA VAL A 43 -21.37 9.88 4.46
C VAL A 43 -20.64 10.04 3.13
N GLY A 44 -21.00 9.23 2.12
CA GLY A 44 -20.42 9.26 0.79
C GLY A 44 -18.89 9.13 0.81
N ARG A 45 -18.25 10.02 0.05
CA ARG A 45 -16.78 10.08 -0.08
C ARG A 45 -16.04 10.41 1.22
N LYS A 46 -16.71 10.92 2.26
CA LYS A 46 -16.06 11.19 3.56
C LYS A 46 -15.51 9.91 4.19
N LEU A 47 -16.10 8.75 3.86
CA LEU A 47 -15.61 7.45 4.33
C LEU A 47 -14.23 7.08 3.74
N LEU A 48 -13.79 7.70 2.65
CA LEU A 48 -12.47 7.39 2.07
C LEU A 48 -11.33 7.94 2.93
N TYR A 49 -11.60 8.88 3.83
CA TYR A 49 -10.59 9.50 4.68
C TYR A 49 -10.55 8.86 6.08
N PRO A 50 -9.35 8.62 6.63
CA PRO A 50 -9.17 8.29 8.04
C PRO A 50 -9.88 9.28 8.95
N ARG A 51 -10.62 8.79 9.94
CA ARG A 51 -11.42 9.66 10.84
C ARG A 51 -10.57 10.59 11.72
N ASP A 52 -9.39 10.12 12.14
CA ASP A 52 -8.47 10.84 13.03
C ASP A 52 -7.19 11.29 12.29
N PHE A 53 -7.38 11.77 11.05
CA PHE A 53 -6.29 12.21 10.19
C PHE A 53 -5.35 13.19 10.91
N GLY A 54 -4.03 12.96 10.80
CA GLY A 54 -3.00 13.75 11.46
C GLY A 54 -2.60 13.25 12.85
N ILE A 55 -3.43 12.43 13.51
CA ILE A 55 -3.13 11.81 14.81
C ILE A 55 -2.85 10.30 14.64
N VAL A 56 -3.44 9.68 13.62
CA VAL A 56 -3.27 8.24 13.35
C VAL A 56 -2.53 7.98 12.03
N THR A 57 -1.79 6.87 12.01
CA THR A 57 -1.23 6.30 10.77
C THR A 57 -2.14 5.18 10.29
N ALA A 58 -2.75 5.36 9.13
CA ALA A 58 -3.62 4.36 8.53
C ALA A 58 -2.81 3.37 7.67
N GLY A 59 -3.04 2.07 7.87
CA GLY A 59 -2.47 1.00 7.05
C GLY A 59 -3.55 0.25 6.27
N ALA A 60 -3.21 -0.25 5.09
CA ALA A 60 -4.06 -1.20 4.37
C ALA A 60 -3.74 -2.62 4.86
N ASN A 61 -4.74 -3.36 5.33
CA ASN A 61 -4.59 -4.78 5.65
C ASN A 61 -4.66 -5.66 4.37
N ASN A 62 -3.91 -5.27 3.33
CA ASN A 62 -3.88 -6.00 2.07
C ASN A 62 -2.97 -7.22 2.18
N THR A 63 -3.57 -8.40 2.19
CA THR A 63 -2.88 -9.70 2.25
C THR A 63 -3.19 -10.57 1.04
N THR A 64 -4.00 -10.09 0.08
CA THR A 64 -4.25 -10.84 -1.16
C THR A 64 -2.99 -10.84 -2.02
N HIS A 65 -2.76 -11.92 -2.73
CA HIS A 65 -1.66 -12.05 -3.68
C HIS A 65 -2.01 -11.44 -5.05
N VAL A 66 -3.29 -11.09 -5.26
CA VAL A 66 -3.76 -10.47 -6.50
C VAL A 66 -3.42 -8.97 -6.46
N GLY A 67 -2.61 -8.51 -7.42
CA GLY A 67 -2.13 -7.13 -7.49
C GLY A 67 -0.81 -6.90 -6.74
N VAL A 68 -0.60 -5.69 -6.23
CA VAL A 68 0.63 -5.35 -5.49
C VAL A 68 0.46 -5.71 -4.01
N SER A 69 1.15 -6.77 -3.59
CA SER A 69 1.18 -7.23 -2.20
C SER A 69 2.60 -7.58 -1.77
N TYR A 70 3.16 -6.75 -0.91
CA TYR A 70 4.52 -6.94 -0.40
C TYR A 70 4.65 -8.21 0.46
N ASN A 71 3.56 -8.70 1.05
CA ASN A 71 3.55 -9.96 1.81
C ASN A 71 3.77 -11.18 0.87
N SER A 72 3.21 -11.11 -0.33
CA SER A 72 3.35 -12.15 -1.35
C SER A 72 4.63 -11.99 -2.19
N LEU A 73 5.34 -10.87 -2.09
CA LEU A 73 6.58 -10.62 -2.81
C LEU A 73 7.74 -11.41 -2.18
N ARG A 74 8.52 -12.09 -3.02
CA ARG A 74 9.78 -12.75 -2.63
C ARG A 74 10.90 -12.23 -3.52
N ILE A 75 11.96 -11.71 -2.92
CA ILE A 75 13.16 -11.25 -3.64
C ILE A 75 14.20 -12.36 -3.58
N GLN A 76 14.54 -12.93 -4.74
CA GLN A 76 15.54 -13.99 -4.87
C GLN A 76 16.82 -13.42 -5.48
N GLY A 77 17.66 -12.77 -4.66
CA GLY A 77 18.78 -11.97 -5.13
C GLY A 77 19.86 -12.74 -5.90
N TYR A 78 20.07 -14.03 -5.62
CA TYR A 78 21.15 -14.83 -6.25
C TYR A 78 20.72 -15.61 -7.49
N ALA A 79 19.43 -15.65 -7.82
CA ALA A 79 18.94 -16.55 -8.87
C ALA A 79 19.28 -16.06 -10.30
N TYR A 80 19.48 -14.75 -10.48
CA TYR A 80 19.62 -14.12 -11.80
C TYR A 80 20.87 -13.24 -11.96
N GLY A 81 21.73 -13.15 -10.93
CA GLY A 81 22.91 -12.28 -10.94
C GLY A 81 22.60 -10.79 -10.72
N ALA A 82 23.65 -9.96 -10.65
CA ALA A 82 23.52 -8.51 -10.45
C ALA A 82 23.34 -7.77 -11.78
N HIS A 83 22.36 -6.86 -11.83
CA HIS A 83 22.06 -6.01 -12.98
C HIS A 83 21.92 -4.55 -12.53
N GLY A 84 22.21 -3.60 -13.42
CA GLY A 84 22.10 -2.16 -13.12
C GLY A 84 23.25 -1.59 -12.30
N LEU A 85 24.42 -2.24 -12.34
CA LEU A 85 25.64 -1.72 -11.72
C LEU A 85 26.13 -0.46 -12.43
N PRO A 86 26.70 0.52 -11.70
CA PRO A 86 27.35 1.68 -12.29
C PRO A 86 28.42 1.29 -13.33
N ASN A 87 28.59 2.15 -14.34
CA ASN A 87 29.60 1.93 -15.38
C ASN A 87 31.00 1.77 -14.76
N GLY A 88 31.68 0.68 -15.10
CA GLY A 88 33.03 0.37 -14.62
C GLY A 88 33.07 -0.56 -13.41
N LEU A 89 31.93 -0.97 -12.83
CA LEU A 89 31.86 -2.01 -11.81
C LEU A 89 31.46 -3.35 -12.42
N SER A 90 32.08 -4.42 -11.92
CA SER A 90 31.72 -5.80 -12.27
C SER A 90 30.67 -6.37 -11.32
N ASN A 91 30.10 -7.52 -11.68
CA ASN A 91 29.22 -8.29 -10.81
C ASN A 91 29.99 -9.15 -9.79
N ASP A 92 31.29 -8.92 -9.63
CA ASP A 92 32.10 -9.57 -8.61
C ASP A 92 31.69 -9.09 -7.21
N PRO A 93 31.69 -9.98 -6.20
CA PRO A 93 31.45 -9.61 -4.81
C PRO A 93 32.32 -8.44 -4.29
N ASP A 94 33.54 -8.29 -4.80
CA ASP A 94 34.46 -7.20 -4.41
C ASP A 94 33.96 -5.82 -4.87
N ASP A 95 33.23 -5.77 -5.99
CA ASP A 95 32.61 -4.54 -6.52
C ASP A 95 31.19 -4.33 -5.97
N CYS A 96 30.48 -5.41 -5.62
CA CYS A 96 29.10 -5.41 -5.10
C CYS A 96 29.01 -5.10 -3.59
N ILE A 97 29.71 -4.05 -3.15
CA ILE A 97 29.80 -3.64 -1.74
C ILE A 97 28.84 -2.49 -1.39
N PHE A 98 28.44 -2.40 -0.12
CA PHE A 98 27.49 -1.36 0.35
C PHE A 98 27.90 0.10 0.02
N PRO A 99 29.19 0.50 -0.01
CA PRO A 99 29.57 1.88 -0.35
C PRO A 99 29.30 2.26 -1.80
N ASN A 100 29.24 1.28 -2.70
CA ASN A 100 29.00 1.49 -4.13
C ASN A 100 27.50 1.60 -4.47
N VAL A 101 26.61 1.46 -3.48
CA VAL A 101 25.17 1.56 -3.67
C VAL A 101 24.78 3.03 -3.89
N ASP A 102 24.22 3.32 -5.05
CA ASP A 102 23.59 4.60 -5.36
C ASP A 102 22.05 4.47 -5.29
N LEU A 103 21.43 5.36 -4.51
CA LEU A 103 19.97 5.44 -4.34
C LEU A 103 19.36 6.59 -5.16
N THR A 104 20.16 7.32 -5.92
CA THR A 104 19.65 8.38 -6.77
C THR A 104 18.76 7.80 -7.88
N THR A 105 17.71 8.54 -8.23
CA THR A 105 16.75 8.13 -9.26
C THR A 105 16.15 9.34 -9.97
N GLU A 106 15.38 9.10 -11.01
CA GLU A 106 14.65 10.14 -11.74
C GLU A 106 13.23 9.69 -12.10
N PHE A 107 12.30 10.63 -12.12
CA PHE A 107 10.91 10.39 -12.49
C PHE A 107 10.34 11.53 -13.34
N GLY A 108 9.21 11.28 -14.00
CA GLY A 108 8.58 12.19 -14.96
C GLY A 108 8.77 11.75 -16.41
N GLN A 109 7.85 12.15 -17.29
CA GLN A 109 7.87 11.78 -18.71
C GLN A 109 8.63 12.82 -19.54
N GLU A 110 8.11 14.04 -19.63
CA GLU A 110 8.75 15.15 -20.37
C GLU A 110 9.83 15.85 -19.55
N VAL A 111 9.51 16.21 -18.30
CA VAL A 111 10.44 16.84 -17.37
C VAL A 111 10.94 15.81 -16.37
N LYS A 112 12.23 15.48 -16.45
CA LYS A 112 12.89 14.53 -15.56
C LYS A 112 13.31 15.23 -14.27
N THR A 113 12.64 14.87 -13.17
CA THR A 113 13.01 15.34 -11.82
C THR A 113 13.92 14.32 -11.17
N LYS A 114 15.11 14.76 -10.73
CA LYS A 114 16.09 13.92 -10.03
C LYS A 114 15.79 13.88 -8.54
N ALA A 115 15.88 12.70 -7.93
CA ALA A 115 15.73 12.46 -6.50
C ALA A 115 16.97 11.75 -5.95
N ARG A 116 17.33 12.04 -4.71
CA ARG A 116 18.49 11.40 -4.04
C ARG A 116 18.19 10.00 -3.48
N ILE A 117 16.92 9.69 -3.29
CA ILE A 117 16.43 8.43 -2.76
C ILE A 117 15.18 8.01 -3.55
N PRO A 118 14.92 6.70 -3.74
CA PRO A 118 13.78 6.20 -4.51
C PRO A 118 12.52 6.13 -3.63
N LEU A 119 12.29 7.20 -2.86
CA LEU A 119 11.20 7.31 -1.91
C LEU A 119 10.51 8.65 -2.16
N MET A 120 9.20 8.60 -2.37
CA MET A 120 8.36 9.79 -2.48
C MET A 120 7.18 9.67 -1.55
N THR A 121 6.86 10.78 -0.89
CA THR A 121 5.58 10.94 -0.20
C THR A 121 4.55 11.34 -1.26
N GLY A 122 3.45 10.60 -1.34
CA GLY A 122 2.32 10.98 -2.19
C GLY A 122 1.68 12.29 -1.74
N ALA A 123 0.74 12.80 -2.53
CA ALA A 123 -0.09 13.93 -2.10
C ALA A 123 -0.99 13.47 -0.94
N LEU A 124 -0.59 13.77 0.29
CA LEU A 124 -1.40 13.56 1.47
C LEU A 124 -2.44 14.69 1.51
N GLY A 125 -3.67 14.40 1.11
CA GLY A 125 -4.74 15.39 1.09
C GLY A 125 -4.95 15.96 2.48
N SER A 126 -4.69 17.27 2.65
CA SER A 126 -5.05 17.96 3.88
C SER A 126 -6.53 18.34 3.80
N THR A 127 -7.35 17.71 4.63
CA THR A 127 -8.52 18.41 5.16
C THR A 127 -7.97 19.24 6.31
N PHE A 128 -8.01 20.55 6.18
CA PHE A 128 -7.64 21.50 7.24
C PHE A 128 -8.31 21.07 8.56
N VAL A 129 -7.53 21.02 9.64
CA VAL A 129 -8.00 20.73 11.00
C VAL A 129 -8.24 22.03 11.73
#